data_AF-A0A8S3EWL5-F1
#
_entry.id   AF-A0A8S3EWL5-F1
#
_cell.length_a   1.000
_cell.length_b   1.000
_cell.length_c   1.000
_cell.angle_alpha   90.00
_cell.angle_beta   90.00
_cell.angle_gamma   90.00
#
_symmetry.space_group_name_H-M   'P 1'
#
loop_
_entity.id
_entity.type
_entity.pdbx_description
1 polymer ?
#
loop_
_entity_poly.entity_id
_entity_poly.type
_entity_poly.pdbx_seq_one_letter_code
_entity_poly.pdbx_strand_id
1 'polypeptide(L)'
;MSQIEQPSSVKRKPMILHEGYIYTVERTTKAKSIVRCKNRDCKARCHTKLYMDALLLLLASHCHAPQPDSIPAIQLKNEIKAHAAITDESTSTIIHSTL
;
A
#
# COMPACT_ATOMS: atom_id res chain seq x y z
N MET A 1 -9.23 12.46 -9.92
CA MET A 1 -9.56 12.12 -8.51
C MET A 1 -8.71 10.94 -8.11
N SER A 2 -7.57 11.17 -7.47
CA SER A 2 -6.59 10.12 -7.17
C SER A 2 -6.96 9.43 -5.87
N GLN A 3 -7.64 8.28 -5.97
CA GLN A 3 -7.99 7.46 -4.80
C GLN A 3 -6.74 6.84 -4.19
N ILE A 4 -6.57 7.00 -2.89
CA ILE A 4 -5.53 6.32 -2.12
C ILE A 4 -6.14 5.04 -1.57
N GLU A 5 -5.75 3.92 -2.16
CA GLU A 5 -6.11 2.62 -1.61
C GLU A 5 -5.13 2.29 -0.48
N GLN A 6 -5.69 2.09 0.73
CA GLN A 6 -4.98 1.59 1.89
C GLN A 6 -5.21 0.09 2.01
N PRO A 7 -4.32 -0.78 1.50
CA PRO A 7 -4.33 -2.19 1.86
C PRO A 7 -4.16 -2.39 3.37
N SER A 8 -5.18 -2.95 4.01
CA SER A 8 -5.19 -3.38 5.41
C SER A 8 -4.29 -4.61 5.60
N SER A 9 -2.99 -4.37 5.81
CA SER A 9 -2.03 -5.45 6.09
C SER A 9 -2.03 -5.82 7.58
N VAL A 10 -2.61 -6.98 7.91
CA VAL A 10 -2.87 -7.48 9.28
C VAL A 10 -1.60 -7.81 10.10
N LYS A 11 -0.40 -7.86 9.50
CA LYS A 11 0.87 -8.13 10.22
C LYS A 11 2.05 -7.22 9.86
N ARG A 12 1.87 -6.26 8.94
CA ARG A 12 2.94 -5.35 8.49
C ARG A 12 2.37 -3.96 8.22
N LYS A 13 3.19 -2.94 8.48
CA LYS A 13 2.88 -1.50 8.32
C LYS A 13 1.95 -1.25 7.13
N PRO A 14 0.86 -0.47 7.29
CA PRO A 14 -0.07 -0.19 6.22
C PRO A 14 0.68 0.38 5.01
N MET A 15 0.30 -0.09 3.82
CA MET A 15 0.89 0.36 2.57
C MET A 15 -0.10 1.29 1.88
N ILE A 16 0.41 2.24 1.10
CA ILE A 16 -0.39 3.19 0.32
C ILE A 16 0.06 3.07 -1.12
N LEU A 17 -0.91 3.05 -2.02
CA LEU A 17 -0.67 3.10 -3.44
C LEU A 17 -0.99 4.48 -4.01
N HIS A 18 -0.07 5.04 -4.78
CA HIS A 18 -0.32 6.29 -5.49
C HIS A 18 0.57 6.42 -6.73
N GLU A 19 -0.01 6.78 -7.87
CA GLU A 19 0.70 7.02 -9.15
C GLU A 19 1.65 5.88 -9.57
N GLY A 20 1.26 4.63 -9.31
CA GLY A 20 2.09 3.46 -9.61
C GLY A 20 3.28 3.24 -8.67
N TYR A 21 3.38 4.03 -7.60
CA TYR A 21 4.37 3.86 -6.53
C TYR A 21 3.72 3.25 -5.29
N ILE A 22 4.53 2.48 -4.56
CA ILE A 22 4.12 1.85 -3.30
C ILE A 22 4.83 2.55 -2.16
N TYR A 23 4.04 3.04 -1.21
CA TYR A 23 4.50 3.69 -0.01
C TYR A 23 4.20 2.82 1.21
N THR A 24 5.05 2.91 2.23
CA THR A 24 4.80 2.38 3.56
C THR A 24 4.51 3.52 4.51
N VAL A 25 3.48 3.38 5.33
CA VAL A 25 3.17 4.34 6.39
C VAL A 25 4.23 4.24 7.48
N GLU A 26 4.97 5.33 7.70
CA GLU A 26 5.93 5.43 8.81
C GLU A 26 5.24 5.88 10.08
N ARG A 27 4.40 6.93 9.98
CA ARG A 27 3.69 7.52 11.12
C ARG A 27 2.33 8.03 10.70
N THR A 28 1.32 7.72 11.48
CA THR A 28 -0.03 8.27 11.34
C THR A 28 -0.28 9.20 12.51
N THR A 29 -0.66 10.45 12.22
CA THR A 29 -1.18 11.41 13.20
C THR A 29 -2.63 11.70 12.88
N LYS A 30 -3.39 12.30 13.81
CA LYS A 30 -4.81 12.68 13.58
C LYS A 30 -5.02 13.59 12.37
N ALA A 31 -3.98 14.32 11.95
CA ALA A 31 -4.04 15.31 10.87
C ALA A 31 -3.33 14.89 9.56
N LYS A 32 -2.34 13.99 9.64
CA LYS A 32 -1.53 13.59 8.48
C LYS A 32 -0.89 12.23 8.66
N SER A 33 -0.68 11.50 7.56
CA SER A 33 0.21 10.34 7.55
C SER A 33 1.50 10.68 6.82
N ILE A 34 2.62 10.35 7.45
CA ILE A 34 3.93 10.40 6.81
C ILE A 34 4.19 9.03 6.22
N VAL A 35 4.36 9.00 4.91
CA VAL A 35 4.63 7.78 4.16
C VAL A 35 5.96 7.90 3.42
N ARG A 36 6.62 6.77 3.23
CA ARG A 36 7.90 6.67 2.54
C ARG A 36 7.80 5.64 1.44
N CYS A 37 8.49 5.85 0.32
CA CYS A 37 8.59 4.84 -0.71
C CYS A 37 9.09 3.50 -0.12
N LYS A 38 8.48 2.40 -0.55
CA LYS A 38 8.86 1.04 -0.13
C LYS A 38 10.28 0.67 -0.57
N ASN A 39 10.75 1.23 -1.68
CA ASN A 39 12.09 0.96 -2.20
C ASN A 39 13.15 1.52 -1.24
N ARG A 40 14.11 0.68 -0.82
CA ARG A 40 15.11 1.01 0.21
C ARG A 40 16.05 2.13 -0.23
N ASP A 41 16.41 2.14 -1.52
CA ASP A 41 17.30 3.14 -2.11
C ASP A 41 16.56 4.44 -2.43
N CYS A 42 15.23 4.40 -2.43
CA CYS A 42 14.41 5.58 -2.62
C CYS A 42 14.21 6.34 -1.30
N LYS A 43 14.58 7.62 -1.32
CA LYS A 43 14.35 8.56 -0.22
C LYS A 43 13.08 9.38 -0.39
N ALA A 44 12.27 9.09 -1.41
CA ALA A 44 11.02 9.78 -1.63
C ALA A 44 10.09 9.61 -0.41
N ARG A 45 9.69 10.74 0.15
CA ARG A 45 8.71 10.83 1.21
C ARG A 45 7.49 11.54 0.67
N CYS A 46 6.35 11.19 1.25
CA CYS A 46 5.12 11.87 1.01
C CYS A 46 4.40 12.13 2.32
N HIS A 47 3.77 13.29 2.41
CA HIS A 47 2.92 13.68 3.50
C HIS A 47 1.49 13.68 2.97
N THR A 48 0.60 12.85 3.49
CA THR A 48 -0.82 12.98 3.19
C THR A 48 -1.39 14.11 4.03
N LYS A 49 -1.68 15.25 3.41
CA LYS A 49 -2.44 16.32 4.05
C LYS A 49 -3.89 16.16 3.62
N LEU A 50 -4.80 15.95 4.57
CA LEU A 50 -6.23 16.07 4.31
C LEU A 50 -6.53 17.55 4.09
N TYR A 51 -6.82 17.93 2.85
CA TYR A 51 -7.29 19.27 2.53
C TYR A 51 -8.51 19.13 1.62
N MET A 52 -9.69 19.51 2.14
CA MET A 52 -10.96 19.49 1.39
C MET A 52 -11.22 18.15 0.69
N ASP A 53 -11.22 17.04 1.44
CA ASP A 53 -11.41 15.66 0.94
C ASP A 53 -10.38 15.16 -0.09
N ALA A 54 -9.35 15.96 -0.41
CA ALA A 54 -8.25 15.56 -1.27
C ALA A 54 -7.01 15.22 -0.44
N LEU A 55 -6.45 14.03 -0.67
CA LEU A 55 -5.15 13.65 -0.14
C LEU A 55 -4.07 14.32 -1.00
N LEU A 56 -3.59 15.47 -0.57
CA LEU A 56 -2.44 16.13 -1.18
C LEU A 56 -1.18 15.35 -0.79
N LEU A 57 -0.63 14.59 -1.73
CA LEU A 57 0.70 14.00 -1.61
C LEU A 57 1.74 15.02 -2.07
N LEU A 58 2.55 15.54 -1.14
CA LEU A 58 3.76 16.26 -1.55
C LEU A 58 4.82 15.23 -1.93
N LEU A 59 4.93 14.91 -3.22
CA LEU A 59 5.90 13.93 -3.73
C LEU A 59 7.30 14.53 -3.77
N ALA A 60 8.22 13.92 -3.04
CA ALA A 60 9.63 14.00 -3.40
C ALA A 60 9.89 13.14 -4.65
N SER A 61 10.86 13.54 -5.48
CA SER A 61 11.24 12.79 -6.68
C SER A 61 11.70 11.36 -6.34
N HIS A 62 11.27 10.40 -7.14
CA HIS A 62 11.71 9.02 -7.05
C HIS A 62 12.95 8.80 -7.91
N CYS A 63 13.82 7.90 -7.46
CA CYS A 63 15.01 7.47 -8.20
C CYS A 63 14.76 6.19 -9.02
N HIS A 64 13.50 5.82 -9.24
CA HIS A 64 13.09 4.63 -9.96
C HIS A 64 11.77 4.86 -10.68
N ALA A 65 11.49 4.03 -11.67
CA ALA A 65 10.23 4.05 -12.40
C ALA A 65 9.05 3.57 -11.52
N PRO A 66 7.81 3.96 -11.86
CA PRO A 66 6.61 3.35 -11.30
C PRO A 66 6.57 1.83 -11.54
N GLN A 67 5.90 1.09 -10.66
CA GLN A 67 5.77 -0.36 -10.74
C GLN A 67 4.28 -0.77 -10.77
N PRO A 68 3.55 -0.48 -11.87
CA PRO A 68 2.12 -0.74 -11.97
C PRO A 68 1.76 -2.22 -11.81
N ASP A 69 2.60 -3.14 -12.30
CA ASP A 69 2.32 -4.58 -12.23
C ASP A 69 2.46 -5.15 -10.81
N SER A 70 3.18 -4.45 -9.94
CA SER A 70 3.32 -4.85 -8.53
C SER A 70 2.04 -4.59 -7.74
N ILE A 71 1.16 -3.74 -8.24
CA ILE A 71 -0.09 -3.35 -7.60
C ILE A 71 -1.08 -4.54 -7.52
N PRO A 72 -1.51 -5.14 -8.64
CA PRO A 72 -2.46 -6.25 -8.61
C PRO A 72 -1.89 -7.45 -7.85
N ALA A 73 -0.58 -7.71 -7.96
CA ALA A 73 0.09 -8.77 -7.19
C ALA A 73 0.03 -8.54 -5.67
N ILE A 74 0.11 -7.29 -5.22
CA ILE A 74 -0.03 -6.94 -3.79
C ILE A 74 -1.48 -7.07 -3.34
N GLN A 75 -2.44 -6.60 -4.15
CA GLN A 75 -3.88 -6.71 -3.87
C GLN A 75 -4.29 -8.17 -3.75
N LEU A 76 -3.98 -9.00 -4.75
CA LEU A 76 -4.27 -10.44 -4.75
C LEU A 76 -3.68 -11.15 -3.52
N LYS A 77 -2.41 -10.87 -3.19
CA LYS A 77 -1.79 -11.44 -1.99
C LYS A 77 -2.51 -11.01 -0.70
N ASN A 78 -3.03 -9.79 -0.64
CA ASN A 78 -3.77 -9.33 0.53
C ASN A 78 -5.15 -9.99 0.62
N GLU A 79 -5.83 -10.20 -0.51
CA GLU A 79 -7.09 -10.94 -0.58
C GLU A 79 -6.90 -12.39 -0.12
N ILE A 80 -5.89 -13.08 -0.63
CA ILE A 80 -5.57 -14.46 -0.20
C ILE A 80 -5.31 -14.52 1.31
N LYS A 81 -4.62 -13.51 1.87
CA LYS A 81 -4.39 -13.41 3.32
C LYS A 81 -5.65 -13.09 4.11
N ALA A 82 -6.52 -12.24 3.58
CA ALA A 82 -7.79 -11.92 4.21
C ALA A 82 -8.69 -13.16 4.23
N HIS A 83 -8.74 -13.90 3.12
CA HIS A 83 -9.44 -15.17 3.04
C HIS A 83 -8.89 -16.19 4.04
N ALA A 84 -7.56 -16.38 4.10
CA ALA A 84 -6.91 -17.25 5.07
C ALA A 84 -7.23 -16.88 6.53
N ALA A 85 -7.32 -15.59 6.84
CA ALA A 85 -7.68 -15.13 8.17
C ALA A 85 -9.16 -15.38 8.52
N ILE A 86 -10.05 -15.47 7.52
CA ILE A 86 -11.47 -15.75 7.70
C ILE A 86 -11.73 -17.26 7.80
N THR A 87 -11.08 -18.06 6.94
CA THR A 87 -11.34 -19.49 6.86
C THR A 87 -10.45 -20.35 7.77
N ASP A 88 -9.47 -19.73 8.45
CA ASP A 88 -8.39 -20.41 9.20
C ASP A 88 -7.58 -21.41 8.34
N GLU A 89 -7.76 -21.36 7.01
CA GLU A 89 -7.05 -22.20 6.07
C GLU A 89 -5.68 -21.62 5.73
N SER A 90 -4.74 -22.48 5.39
CA SER A 90 -3.44 -22.04 4.92
C SER A 90 -3.58 -21.29 3.59
N THR A 91 -2.77 -20.26 3.38
CA THR A 91 -2.71 -19.55 2.09
C THR A 91 -2.37 -20.48 0.93
N SER A 92 -1.62 -21.55 1.18
CA SER A 92 -1.29 -22.56 0.17
C SER A 92 -2.54 -23.32 -0.30
N THR A 93 -3.44 -23.66 0.63
CA THR A 93 -4.72 -24.32 0.32
C THR A 93 -5.59 -23.43 -0.56
N ILE A 94 -5.66 -22.14 -0.24
CA ILE A 94 -6.48 -21.15 -0.98
C ILE A 94 -5.96 -20.94 -2.40
N ILE A 95 -4.64 -20.91 -2.58
CA ILE A 95 -4.03 -20.79 -3.91
C ILE A 95 -4.35 -22.02 -4.77
N HIS A 96 -4.33 -23.22 -4.16
CA HIS A 96 -4.65 -24.46 -4.86
C HIS A 96 -6.14 -24.64 -5.19
N SER A 97 -7.05 -23.94 -4.51
CA SER A 97 -8.49 -24.02 -4.75
C SER A 97 -9.04 -22.97 -5.70
N THR A 98 -8.26 -21.92 -6.02
CA THR A 98 -8.70 -20.77 -6.84
C THR A 98 -8.07 -20.71 -8.24
N LEU A 99 -7.13 -21.61 -8.53
CA LEU A 99 -6.48 -21.84 -9.84
C LEU A 99 -6.98 -23.15 -10.46
#